data_AF-A0A382YXV2-F1
#
_entry.id   AF-A0A382YXV2-F1
#
_cell.length_a   1.000
_cell.length_b   1.000
_cell.length_c   1.000
_cell.angle_alpha   90.00
_cell.angle_beta   90.00
_cell.angle_gamma   90.00
#
_symmetry.space_group_name_H-M   'P 1'
#
loop_
_entity.id
_entity.type
_entity.pdbx_description
1 polymer ?
#
loop_
_entity_poly.entity_id
_entity_poly.type
_entity_poly.pdbx_seq_one_letter_code
_entity_poly.pdbx_strand_id
1 'polypeptide(L)'
;PPLVVAYALAGSMLIDLIEDPIGTDNNGAAIYLRDIWPSNQEIQDAIKDSVSPDMFRAQYAEASQGGDRWQTIQVPAGQTYAWPKSTYVRRPPYFADMAKTPVPVRDIRGARILVLLGDSVTTDHISPAGAIPTDGPAGKYLKGLGVKPIDFNSFGARRGNHELMVRGTFANIRLRNEMVPGTEGGWTKIVPDGDQASIYDAAVHYGKTNTPLIVFAGKEYGTGSSRDWAAKGTKLLGAQAVIAESFERIHRSNLVGMGV
;
A
#
# COMPACT_ATOMS: atom_id res chain seq x y z
N PRO A 1 21.16 11.60 0.15
CA PRO A 1 21.05 12.35 1.43
C PRO A 1 21.58 13.78 1.38
N PRO A 2 22.85 14.06 1.02
CA PRO A 2 23.38 15.43 1.03
C PRO A 2 22.68 16.37 0.05
N LEU A 3 22.24 15.88 -1.12
CA LEU A 3 21.41 16.67 -2.05
C LEU A 3 20.05 17.08 -1.45
N VAL A 4 19.47 16.30 -0.55
CA VAL A 4 18.21 16.68 0.13
C VAL A 4 18.45 17.90 1.01
N VAL A 5 19.58 17.93 1.73
CA VAL A 5 19.98 19.09 2.53
C VAL A 5 20.27 20.29 1.64
N ALA A 6 21.02 20.09 0.55
CA ALA A 6 21.35 21.16 -0.40
C ALA A 6 20.09 21.83 -0.99
N TYR A 7 19.13 21.05 -1.49
CA TYR A 7 17.88 21.60 -2.00
C TYR A 7 16.99 22.21 -0.92
N ALA A 8 17.04 21.71 0.32
CA ALA A 8 16.33 22.31 1.44
C ALA A 8 16.92 23.68 1.82
N LEU A 9 18.26 23.80 1.81
CA LEU A 9 18.95 25.07 2.04
C LEU A 9 18.65 26.08 0.92
N ALA A 10 18.70 25.64 -0.33
CA ALA A 10 18.37 26.48 -1.48
C ALA A 10 16.88 26.85 -1.55
N GLY A 11 16.00 26.11 -0.87
CA GLY A 11 14.57 26.37 -0.82
C GLY A 11 13.83 26.15 -2.15
N SER A 12 14.51 25.61 -3.17
CA SER A 12 13.96 25.43 -4.53
C SER A 12 14.66 24.28 -5.24
N MET A 13 13.90 23.52 -6.03
CA MET A 13 14.46 22.52 -6.96
C MET A 13 14.70 23.08 -8.37
N LEU A 14 14.32 24.35 -8.62
CA LEU A 14 14.50 25.01 -9.92
C LEU A 14 15.86 25.74 -10.04
N ILE A 15 16.66 25.71 -8.97
CA ILE A 15 18.00 26.30 -8.92
C ILE A 15 19.01 25.41 -9.64
N ASP A 16 19.97 26.02 -10.33
CA ASP A 16 21.16 25.32 -10.81
C ASP A 16 22.17 25.24 -9.66
N LEU A 17 22.22 24.11 -8.94
CA LEU A 17 23.12 23.94 -7.79
C LEU A 17 24.62 24.04 -8.14
N ILE A 18 24.99 23.99 -9.43
CA ILE A 18 26.38 24.12 -9.88
C ILE A 18 26.75 25.59 -10.00
N GLU A 19 25.87 26.38 -10.60
CA GLU A 19 26.13 27.77 -11.00
C GLU A 19 25.54 28.82 -10.05
N ASP A 20 24.42 28.52 -9.39
CA ASP A 20 23.72 29.44 -8.52
C ASP A 20 24.17 29.31 -7.06
N PRO A 21 24.20 30.43 -6.30
CA PRO A 21 24.46 30.39 -4.88
C PRO A 21 23.30 29.78 -4.10
N ILE A 22 23.61 28.93 -3.13
CA ILE A 22 22.63 28.29 -2.23
C ILE A 22 22.26 29.18 -1.03
N GLY A 23 23.02 30.25 -0.81
CA GLY A 23 22.79 31.20 0.27
C GLY A 23 23.88 32.28 0.31
N THR A 24 23.85 33.08 1.38
CA THR A 24 24.85 34.12 1.64
C THR A 24 25.41 33.95 3.04
N ASP A 25 26.71 34.21 3.22
CA ASP A 25 27.32 34.24 4.54
C ASP A 25 26.94 35.53 5.32
N ASN A 26 27.43 35.65 6.55
CA ASN A 26 27.18 36.81 7.41
C ASN A 26 27.79 38.12 6.87
N ASN A 27 28.73 38.04 5.91
CA ASN A 27 29.38 39.17 5.28
C ASN A 27 28.72 39.55 3.93
N GLY A 28 27.67 38.82 3.53
CA GLY A 28 26.97 39.00 2.26
C GLY A 28 27.66 38.33 1.06
N ALA A 29 28.69 37.51 1.28
CA ALA A 29 29.34 36.74 0.23
C ALA A 29 28.45 35.56 -0.19
N ALA A 30 28.38 35.31 -1.50
CA ALA A 30 27.64 34.19 -2.07
C ALA A 30 28.29 32.85 -1.69
N ILE A 31 27.51 31.93 -1.14
CA ILE A 31 27.91 30.55 -0.85
C ILE A 31 27.35 29.65 -1.93
N TYR A 32 28.20 28.83 -2.54
CA TYR A 32 27.84 27.85 -3.55
C TYR A 32 27.88 26.43 -2.98
N LEU A 33 27.26 25.47 -3.67
CA LEU A 33 27.26 24.07 -3.23
C LEU A 33 28.70 23.54 -3.03
N ARG A 34 29.60 23.87 -3.96
CA ARG A 34 31.02 23.48 -3.92
C ARG A 34 31.76 23.97 -2.67
N ASP A 35 31.29 25.03 -2.02
CA ASP A 35 31.94 25.60 -0.84
C ASP A 35 31.62 24.80 0.44
N ILE A 36 30.51 24.04 0.43
CA ILE A 36 30.02 23.28 1.60
C ILE A 36 29.96 21.77 1.35
N TRP A 37 30.24 21.32 0.13
CA TRP A 37 30.15 19.91 -0.21
C TRP A 37 31.38 19.17 0.31
N PRO A 38 31.23 18.20 1.22
CA PRO A 38 32.37 17.50 1.78
C PRO A 38 33.04 16.62 0.71
N SER A 39 34.36 16.62 0.72
CA SER A 39 35.15 15.71 -0.10
C SER A 39 34.99 14.26 0.37
N ASN A 40 35.30 13.31 -0.51
CA ASN A 40 35.30 11.89 -0.15
C ASN A 40 36.27 11.59 1.02
N GLN A 41 37.39 12.31 1.09
CA GLN A 41 38.37 12.12 2.17
C GLN A 41 37.80 12.58 3.52
N GLU A 42 37.21 13.78 3.58
CA GLU A 42 36.57 14.29 4.81
C GLU A 42 35.44 13.36 5.30
N ILE A 43 34.66 12.78 4.37
CA ILE A 43 33.63 11.78 4.71
C ILE A 43 34.25 10.52 5.31
N GLN A 44 35.32 9.99 4.70
CA GLN A 44 35.97 8.77 5.22
C GLN A 44 36.63 8.99 6.58
N ASP A 45 37.29 10.14 6.76
CA ASP A 45 37.90 10.51 8.04
C ASP A 45 36.83 10.66 9.13
N ALA A 46 35.73 11.36 8.84
CA ALA A 46 34.61 11.48 9.77
C ALA A 46 34.00 10.11 10.13
N ILE A 47 33.84 9.19 9.17
CA ILE A 47 33.35 7.82 9.43
C ILE A 47 34.33 7.07 10.35
N LYS A 48 35.63 7.12 10.04
CA LYS A 48 36.66 6.42 10.81
C LYS A 48 36.72 6.92 12.26
N ASP A 49 36.56 8.23 12.46
CA ASP A 49 36.66 8.84 13.78
C ASP A 49 35.36 8.71 14.59
N SER A 50 34.21 8.55 13.92
CA SER A 50 32.89 8.60 14.57
C SER A 50 32.17 7.26 14.65
N VAL A 51 32.58 6.24 13.89
CA VAL A 51 31.87 4.95 13.80
C VAL A 51 32.77 3.82 14.29
N SER A 52 32.42 3.23 15.44
CA SER A 52 33.19 2.13 16.03
C SER A 52 32.38 0.83 16.13
N PRO A 53 33.04 -0.35 16.11
CA PRO A 53 32.38 -1.63 16.36
C PRO A 53 31.60 -1.69 17.68
N ASP A 54 32.05 -0.96 18.70
CA ASP A 54 31.38 -0.93 20.01
C ASP A 54 30.02 -0.25 19.96
N MET A 55 29.82 0.76 19.10
CA MET A 55 28.50 1.37 18.89
C MET A 55 27.49 0.34 18.37
N PHE A 56 27.92 -0.53 17.45
CA PHE A 56 27.07 -1.62 16.96
C PHE A 56 26.79 -2.63 18.07
N ARG A 57 27.83 -3.09 18.79
CA ARG A 57 27.64 -4.04 19.91
C ARG A 57 26.66 -3.50 20.94
N ALA A 58 26.81 -2.23 21.34
CA ALA A 58 25.91 -1.57 22.28
C ALA A 58 24.48 -1.50 21.74
N GLN A 59 24.29 -1.00 20.50
CA GLN A 59 22.95 -0.87 19.91
C GLN A 59 22.24 -2.21 19.75
N TYR A 60 22.96 -3.27 19.39
CA TYR A 60 22.38 -4.61 19.17
C TYR A 60 22.21 -5.43 20.45
N ALA A 61 22.93 -5.12 21.53
CA ALA A 61 22.80 -5.81 22.82
C ALA A 61 21.37 -5.72 23.39
N GLU A 62 20.66 -4.63 23.09
CA GLU A 62 19.31 -4.36 23.62
C GLU A 62 18.22 -4.34 22.54
N ALA A 63 18.57 -4.61 21.28
CA ALA A 63 17.64 -4.49 20.15
C ALA A 63 16.36 -5.33 20.30
N SER A 64 16.42 -6.45 21.03
CA SER A 64 15.26 -7.31 21.30
C SER A 64 14.46 -6.93 22.55
N GLN A 65 14.99 -6.06 23.42
CA GLN A 65 14.35 -5.73 24.69
C GLN A 65 13.16 -4.75 24.48
N GLY A 66 13.33 -3.79 23.57
CA GLY A 66 12.38 -2.69 23.38
C GLY A 66 12.26 -1.77 24.60
N GLY A 67 11.67 -0.59 24.43
CA GLY A 67 11.46 0.34 25.55
C GLY A 67 10.29 -0.03 26.46
N ASP A 68 10.10 0.71 27.56
CA ASP A 68 9.08 0.44 28.59
C ASP A 68 7.67 0.22 28.03
N ARG A 69 7.28 0.99 27.01
CA ARG A 69 5.97 0.84 26.35
C ARG A 69 5.79 -0.50 25.65
N TRP A 70 6.85 -1.09 25.13
CA TRP A 70 6.83 -2.42 24.51
C TRP A 70 6.73 -3.51 25.59
N GLN A 71 7.54 -3.40 26.64
CA GLN A 71 7.60 -4.38 27.72
C GLN A 71 6.32 -4.43 28.57
N THR A 72 5.58 -3.32 28.64
CA THR A 72 4.31 -3.22 29.38
C THR A 72 3.08 -3.66 28.59
N ILE A 73 3.22 -4.08 27.32
CA ILE A 73 2.10 -4.61 26.54
C ILE A 73 1.64 -5.93 27.15
N GLN A 74 0.40 -5.96 27.62
CA GLN A 74 -0.22 -7.19 28.09
C GLN A 74 -0.59 -8.08 26.90
N VAL A 75 -0.06 -9.30 26.86
CA VAL A 75 -0.34 -10.30 25.83
C VAL A 75 -1.07 -11.49 26.48
N PRO A 76 -2.25 -11.89 25.96
CA PRO A 76 -2.92 -13.09 26.45
C PRO A 76 -2.05 -14.34 26.27
N ALA A 77 -2.03 -15.23 27.27
CA ALA A 77 -1.35 -16.51 27.16
C ALA A 77 -2.11 -17.46 26.23
N GLY A 78 -1.37 -18.26 25.43
CA GLY A 78 -1.94 -19.29 24.57
C GLY A 78 -1.20 -19.46 23.25
N GLN A 79 -1.45 -20.58 22.57
CA GLN A 79 -0.89 -20.86 21.24
C GLN A 79 -1.77 -20.34 20.09
N THR A 80 -3.04 -20.04 20.37
CA THR A 80 -4.01 -19.54 19.40
C THR A 80 -4.40 -18.10 19.73
N TYR A 81 -4.49 -17.25 18.71
CA TYR A 81 -4.88 -15.85 18.88
C TYR A 81 -6.36 -15.71 19.28
N ALA A 82 -6.62 -15.10 20.43
CA ALA A 82 -7.98 -14.80 20.91
C ALA A 82 -8.51 -13.56 20.19
N TRP A 83 -9.26 -13.77 19.10
CA TRP A 83 -9.76 -12.69 18.23
C TRP A 83 -10.69 -11.72 18.98
N PRO A 84 -10.25 -10.47 19.26
CA PRO A 84 -11.08 -9.51 19.98
C PRO A 84 -12.05 -8.81 19.02
N LYS A 85 -13.08 -8.15 19.57
CA LYS A 85 -13.88 -7.18 18.82
C LYS A 85 -13.00 -5.97 18.49
N SER A 86 -12.41 -5.95 17.29
CA SER A 86 -11.43 -4.93 16.89
C SER A 86 -11.71 -4.34 15.51
N THR A 87 -11.28 -3.10 15.33
CA THR A 87 -11.25 -2.40 14.04
C THR A 87 -9.87 -2.48 13.37
N TYR A 88 -8.87 -3.07 14.03
CA TYR A 88 -7.49 -3.22 13.55
C TYR A 88 -7.14 -4.66 13.17
N VAL A 89 -7.58 -5.65 13.95
CA VAL A 89 -7.23 -7.06 13.75
C VAL A 89 -8.52 -7.89 13.70
N ARG A 90 -8.77 -8.59 12.59
CA ARG A 90 -9.94 -9.45 12.41
C ARG A 90 -9.56 -10.79 11.79
N ARG A 91 -10.23 -11.86 12.22
CA ARG A 91 -10.03 -13.20 11.67
C ARG A 91 -10.40 -13.19 10.18
N PRO A 92 -9.47 -13.43 9.26
CA PRO A 92 -9.78 -13.42 7.85
C PRO A 92 -10.52 -14.69 7.40
N PRO A 93 -11.29 -14.65 6.31
CA PRO A 93 -12.13 -15.76 5.87
C PRO A 93 -11.39 -16.80 5.02
N TYR A 94 -10.08 -16.62 4.75
CA TYR A 94 -9.31 -17.42 3.77
C TYR A 94 -9.41 -18.95 3.98
N PHE A 95 -9.58 -19.37 5.24
CA PHE A 95 -9.57 -20.77 5.64
C PHE A 95 -10.89 -21.25 6.24
N ALA A 96 -11.95 -20.43 6.22
CA ALA A 96 -13.20 -20.75 6.90
C ALA A 96 -13.84 -22.05 6.39
N ASP A 97 -13.81 -22.24 5.07
CA ASP A 97 -14.42 -23.38 4.38
C ASP A 97 -13.36 -24.27 3.66
N MET A 98 -12.11 -24.22 4.12
CA MET A 98 -11.02 -24.96 3.48
C MET A 98 -11.14 -26.46 3.80
N ALA A 99 -11.56 -27.24 2.80
CA ALA A 99 -11.58 -28.70 2.89
C ALA A 99 -10.16 -29.29 2.91
N LYS A 100 -9.99 -30.45 3.56
CA LYS A 100 -8.72 -31.19 3.59
C LYS A 100 -8.24 -31.61 2.20
N THR A 101 -9.19 -31.96 1.33
CA THR A 101 -8.92 -32.31 -0.07
C THR A 101 -9.27 -31.12 -0.95
N PRO A 102 -8.33 -30.59 -1.75
CA PRO A 102 -8.61 -29.49 -2.67
C PRO A 102 -9.68 -29.86 -3.70
N VAL A 103 -10.56 -28.91 -4.01
CA VAL A 103 -11.50 -29.06 -5.12
C VAL A 103 -10.74 -28.96 -6.46
N PRO A 104 -11.13 -29.73 -7.49
CA PRO A 104 -10.56 -29.58 -8.83
C PRO A 104 -10.77 -28.17 -9.37
N VAL A 105 -9.80 -27.68 -10.15
CA VAL A 105 -9.91 -26.42 -10.90
C VAL A 105 -11.06 -26.55 -11.91
N ARG A 106 -11.85 -25.49 -12.06
CA ARG A 106 -12.99 -25.43 -12.98
C ARG A 106 -12.89 -24.19 -13.87
N ASP A 107 -13.51 -24.27 -15.04
CA ASP A 107 -13.66 -23.12 -15.92
C ASP A 107 -14.37 -21.96 -15.23
N ILE A 108 -13.88 -20.75 -15.46
CA ILE A 108 -14.57 -19.51 -15.08
C ILE A 108 -15.58 -19.19 -16.18
N ARG A 109 -16.88 -19.31 -15.89
CA ARG A 109 -17.96 -19.07 -16.86
C ARG A 109 -18.87 -17.93 -16.42
N GLY A 110 -19.34 -17.13 -17.39
CA GLY A 110 -20.28 -16.04 -17.14
C GLY A 110 -19.70 -14.86 -16.35
N ALA A 111 -18.38 -14.71 -16.32
CA ALA A 111 -17.72 -13.65 -15.56
C ALA A 111 -18.07 -12.23 -16.04
N ARG A 112 -17.85 -11.26 -15.17
CA ARG A 112 -17.96 -9.82 -15.46
C ARG A 112 -16.64 -9.12 -15.18
N ILE A 113 -16.35 -8.12 -16.00
CA ILE A 113 -15.19 -7.25 -15.80
C ILE A 113 -15.46 -6.40 -14.57
N LEU A 114 -14.58 -6.47 -13.57
CA LEU A 114 -14.67 -5.61 -12.38
C LEU A 114 -13.96 -4.28 -12.60
N VAL A 115 -12.78 -4.33 -13.24
CA VAL A 115 -11.98 -3.17 -13.63
C VAL A 115 -11.28 -3.45 -14.95
N LEU A 116 -11.13 -2.41 -15.76
CA LEU A 116 -10.32 -2.39 -16.98
C LEU A 116 -9.30 -1.27 -16.85
N LEU A 117 -8.03 -1.64 -16.75
CA LEU A 117 -6.94 -0.73 -16.41
C LEU A 117 -5.93 -0.65 -17.55
N GLY A 118 -5.21 0.46 -17.64
CA GLY A 118 -4.11 0.64 -18.58
C GLY A 118 -2.78 0.07 -18.07
N ASP A 119 -1.69 0.68 -18.55
CA ASP A 119 -0.30 0.30 -18.21
C ASP A 119 0.15 0.78 -16.83
N SER A 120 1.21 0.12 -16.32
CA SER A 120 1.98 0.48 -15.12
C SER A 120 1.13 0.74 -13.86
N VAL A 121 0.05 -0.04 -13.71
CA VAL A 121 -0.77 -0.03 -12.50
C VAL A 121 0.06 -0.56 -11.32
N THR A 122 0.43 0.33 -10.40
CA THR A 122 1.20 -0.03 -9.21
C THR A 122 0.37 -0.79 -8.16
N THR A 123 1.04 -1.50 -7.24
CA THR A 123 0.40 -2.07 -6.05
C THR A 123 -0.19 -1.02 -5.11
N ASP A 124 0.20 0.25 -5.20
CA ASP A 124 -0.42 1.35 -4.46
C ASP A 124 -1.78 1.75 -5.07
N HIS A 125 -1.94 1.61 -6.39
CA HIS A 125 -3.25 1.75 -7.03
C HIS A 125 -4.21 0.62 -6.60
N ILE A 126 -3.70 -0.62 -6.54
CA ILE A 126 -4.48 -1.82 -6.18
C ILE A 126 -4.76 -1.87 -4.68
N SER A 127 -3.79 -1.53 -3.83
CA SER A 127 -3.89 -1.58 -2.37
C SER A 127 -3.19 -0.36 -1.76
N PRO A 128 -3.88 0.80 -1.70
CA PRO A 128 -3.33 2.02 -1.12
C PRO A 128 -2.96 1.80 0.35
N ALA A 129 -1.89 2.46 0.81
CA ALA A 129 -1.46 2.39 2.21
C ALA A 129 -1.67 3.70 2.99
N GLY A 130 -2.00 4.79 2.29
CA GLY A 130 -2.15 6.13 2.86
C GLY A 130 -3.48 6.38 3.58
N ALA A 131 -3.91 7.64 3.58
CA ALA A 131 -5.13 8.09 4.23
C ALA A 131 -6.39 7.39 3.70
N ILE A 132 -7.37 7.21 4.58
CA ILE A 132 -8.67 6.60 4.25
C ILE A 132 -9.68 7.72 3.97
N PRO A 133 -10.23 7.85 2.74
CA PRO A 133 -11.24 8.86 2.45
C PRO A 133 -12.51 8.66 3.29
N THR A 134 -13.09 9.76 3.78
CA THR A 134 -14.28 9.76 4.66
C THR A 134 -15.52 9.22 3.99
N ASP A 135 -15.66 9.45 2.68
CA ASP A 135 -16.90 9.17 1.94
C ASP A 135 -16.80 7.90 1.09
N GLY A 136 -15.61 7.30 1.05
CA GLY A 136 -15.38 5.99 0.44
C GLY A 136 -15.93 4.82 1.28
N PRO A 137 -16.00 3.61 0.70
CA PRO A 137 -16.54 2.43 1.39
C PRO A 137 -15.87 2.12 2.73
N ALA A 138 -14.54 2.24 2.81
CA ALA A 138 -13.78 2.02 4.04
C ALA A 138 -14.08 3.06 5.13
N GLY A 139 -14.20 4.34 4.74
CA GLY A 139 -14.57 5.41 5.68
C GLY A 139 -15.99 5.29 6.20
N LYS A 140 -16.95 4.95 5.33
CA LYS A 140 -18.34 4.64 5.72
C LYS A 140 -18.42 3.46 6.67
N TYR A 141 -17.63 2.40 6.43
CA TYR A 141 -17.53 1.24 7.33
C TYR A 141 -17.00 1.64 8.71
N LEU A 142 -15.93 2.42 8.80
CA LEU A 142 -15.39 2.90 10.07
C LEU A 142 -16.38 3.80 10.83
N LYS A 143 -17.05 4.73 10.14
CA LYS A 143 -18.12 5.56 10.73
C LYS A 143 -19.26 4.71 11.27
N GLY A 144 -19.68 3.67 10.53
CA GLY A 144 -20.71 2.74 10.96
C GLY A 144 -20.33 1.94 12.22
N LEU A 145 -19.03 1.81 12.52
CA LEU A 145 -18.52 1.22 13.76
C LEU A 145 -18.26 2.26 14.87
N GLY A 146 -18.63 3.52 14.65
CA GLY A 146 -18.43 4.61 15.62
C GLY A 146 -17.03 5.20 15.66
N VAL A 147 -16.15 4.86 14.71
CA VAL A 147 -14.79 5.43 14.64
C VAL A 147 -14.86 6.82 14.01
N LYS A 148 -14.27 7.82 14.66
CA LYS A 148 -14.22 9.20 14.16
C LYS A 148 -13.17 9.34 13.05
N PRO A 149 -13.36 10.25 12.07
CA PRO A 149 -12.38 10.46 10.99
C PRO A 149 -10.93 10.68 11.44
N ILE A 150 -10.73 11.42 12.54
CA ILE A 150 -9.40 11.65 13.11
C ILE A 150 -8.71 10.35 13.58
N ASP A 151 -9.49 9.33 13.91
CA ASP A 151 -9.03 8.02 14.40
C ASP A 151 -9.00 6.95 13.30
N PHE A 152 -9.22 7.33 12.03
CA PHE A 152 -9.18 6.37 10.92
C PHE A 152 -7.82 5.71 10.77
N ASN A 153 -6.75 6.46 11.06
CA ASN A 153 -5.37 6.07 10.74
C ASN A 153 -5.23 5.87 9.21
N SER A 154 -4.27 5.06 8.77
CA SER A 154 -4.03 4.76 7.36
C SER A 154 -4.50 3.36 6.96
N PHE A 155 -4.70 3.11 5.66
CA PHE A 155 -4.91 1.74 5.17
C PHE A 155 -3.77 0.80 5.58
N GLY A 156 -2.53 1.30 5.59
CA GLY A 156 -1.35 0.54 6.05
C GLY A 156 -1.49 0.06 7.50
N ALA A 157 -1.96 0.92 8.39
CA ALA A 157 -2.20 0.59 9.79
C ALA A 157 -3.37 -0.38 10.01
N ARG A 158 -4.27 -0.51 9.02
CA ARG A 158 -5.48 -1.34 9.09
C ARG A 158 -5.34 -2.70 8.39
N ARG A 159 -4.13 -3.08 7.98
CA ARG A 159 -3.84 -4.34 7.26
C ARG A 159 -4.26 -5.62 7.98
N GLY A 160 -4.40 -5.59 9.31
CA GLY A 160 -4.92 -6.71 10.09
C GLY A 160 -6.45 -6.90 9.98
N ASN A 161 -7.18 -5.97 9.38
CA ASN A 161 -8.64 -6.00 9.26
C ASN A 161 -9.07 -6.21 7.81
N HIS A 162 -9.39 -7.44 7.45
CA HIS A 162 -9.76 -7.78 6.09
C HIS A 162 -11.03 -7.09 5.59
N GLU A 163 -12.00 -6.81 6.47
CA GLU A 163 -13.24 -6.10 6.10
C GLU A 163 -12.96 -4.66 5.65
N LEU A 164 -11.98 -4.01 6.28
CA LEU A 164 -11.56 -2.68 5.86
C LEU A 164 -10.70 -2.73 4.60
N MET A 165 -9.75 -3.65 4.54
CA MET A 165 -8.81 -3.71 3.42
C MET A 165 -9.46 -4.10 2.10
N VAL A 166 -10.48 -4.98 2.09
CA VAL A 166 -11.25 -5.27 0.88
C VAL A 166 -11.98 -4.02 0.36
N ARG A 167 -12.49 -3.16 1.26
CA ARG A 167 -13.10 -1.87 0.92
C ARG A 167 -12.10 -0.81 0.43
N GLY A 168 -10.82 -1.01 0.74
CA GLY A 168 -9.72 -0.19 0.25
C GLY A 168 -9.08 -0.71 -1.05
N THR A 169 -9.46 -1.91 -1.50
CA THR A 169 -8.86 -2.50 -2.70
C THR A 169 -9.36 -1.77 -3.94
N PHE A 170 -8.42 -1.34 -4.79
CA PHE A 170 -8.62 -0.43 -5.91
C PHE A 170 -9.21 0.93 -5.52
N ALA A 171 -9.13 1.34 -4.25
CA ALA A 171 -9.71 2.60 -3.78
C ALA A 171 -8.74 3.79 -3.87
N ASN A 172 -7.61 3.64 -4.57
CA ASN A 172 -6.66 4.74 -4.73
C ASN A 172 -7.32 5.88 -5.51
N ILE A 173 -7.20 7.10 -4.98
CA ILE A 173 -7.83 8.31 -5.56
C ILE A 173 -7.33 8.65 -6.96
N ARG A 174 -6.18 8.10 -7.40
CA ARG A 174 -5.59 8.30 -8.73
C ARG A 174 -5.78 7.11 -9.67
N LEU A 175 -6.50 6.07 -9.25
CA LEU A 175 -6.79 4.95 -10.14
C LEU A 175 -7.66 5.44 -11.31
N ARG A 176 -7.30 5.05 -12.53
CA ARG A 176 -8.06 5.33 -13.75
C ARG A 176 -8.58 4.01 -14.29
N ASN A 177 -9.90 3.92 -14.45
CA ASN A 177 -10.58 2.73 -14.94
C ASN A 177 -11.30 3.07 -16.25
N GLU A 178 -10.95 2.37 -17.32
CA GLU A 178 -11.48 2.62 -18.67
C GLU A 178 -12.99 2.29 -18.78
N MET A 179 -13.54 1.55 -17.82
CA MET A 179 -15.00 1.32 -17.74
C MET A 179 -15.79 2.58 -17.39
N VAL A 180 -15.14 3.60 -16.83
CA VAL A 180 -15.72 4.87 -16.38
C VAL A 180 -14.81 6.05 -16.78
N PRO A 181 -14.68 6.33 -18.09
CA PRO A 181 -13.73 7.31 -18.61
C PRO A 181 -14.00 8.71 -18.07
N GLY A 182 -12.94 9.47 -17.82
CA GLY A 182 -13.01 10.83 -17.25
C GLY A 182 -13.10 10.87 -15.72
N THR A 183 -13.09 9.71 -15.05
CA THR A 183 -13.06 9.63 -13.58
C THR A 183 -11.68 9.21 -13.06
N GLU A 184 -11.34 9.69 -11.86
CA GLU A 184 -10.22 9.16 -11.05
C GLU A 184 -10.76 8.66 -9.71
N GLY A 185 -10.18 7.58 -9.20
CA GLY A 185 -10.56 6.95 -7.94
C GLY A 185 -11.02 5.51 -8.08
N GLY A 186 -11.51 4.95 -6.97
CA GLY A 186 -12.01 3.57 -6.92
C GLY A 186 -13.40 3.38 -7.51
N TRP A 187 -13.58 3.80 -8.75
CA TRP A 187 -14.84 3.75 -9.49
C TRP A 187 -14.83 2.67 -10.57
N THR A 188 -16.00 2.10 -10.83
CA THR A 188 -16.25 1.19 -11.94
C THR A 188 -17.72 1.27 -12.36
N LYS A 189 -18.11 0.50 -13.37
CA LYS A 189 -19.48 0.37 -13.82
C LYS A 189 -19.97 -1.06 -13.62
N ILE A 190 -21.18 -1.21 -13.09
CA ILE A 190 -21.85 -2.52 -13.04
C ILE A 190 -22.36 -2.82 -14.47
N VAL A 191 -21.77 -3.79 -15.14
CA VAL A 191 -22.14 -4.21 -16.50
C VAL A 191 -23.17 -5.36 -16.51
N PRO A 192 -24.08 -5.43 -17.51
CA PRO A 192 -24.13 -4.56 -18.70
C PRO A 192 -24.82 -3.20 -18.50
N ASP A 193 -25.91 -3.13 -17.73
CA ASP A 193 -26.83 -1.97 -17.73
C ASP A 193 -26.81 -1.14 -16.45
N GLY A 194 -25.86 -1.40 -15.54
CA GLY A 194 -25.81 -0.74 -14.24
C GLY A 194 -25.07 0.59 -14.26
N ASP A 195 -25.29 1.35 -13.18
CA ASP A 195 -24.68 2.64 -12.95
C ASP A 195 -23.22 2.54 -12.50
N GLN A 196 -22.55 3.69 -12.50
CA GLN A 196 -21.26 3.85 -11.85
C GLN A 196 -21.38 3.59 -10.35
N ALA A 197 -20.46 2.80 -9.80
CA ALA A 197 -20.38 2.46 -8.39
C ALA A 197 -18.92 2.43 -7.92
N SER A 198 -18.70 2.42 -6.61
CA SER A 198 -17.38 2.10 -6.10
C SER A 198 -17.04 0.64 -6.46
N ILE A 199 -15.75 0.34 -6.67
CA ILE A 199 -15.32 -1.02 -7.01
C ILE A 199 -15.74 -2.04 -5.95
N TYR A 200 -15.70 -1.65 -4.67
CA TYR A 200 -16.20 -2.48 -3.58
C TYR A 200 -17.71 -2.73 -3.68
N ASP A 201 -18.52 -1.70 -3.95
CA ASP A 201 -19.97 -1.86 -4.03
C ASP A 201 -20.38 -2.70 -5.26
N ALA A 202 -19.67 -2.55 -6.39
CA ALA A 202 -19.83 -3.40 -7.55
C ALA A 202 -19.49 -4.87 -7.24
N ALA A 203 -18.38 -5.12 -6.53
CA ALA A 203 -18.02 -6.45 -6.06
C ALA A 203 -19.10 -7.06 -5.14
N VAL A 204 -19.65 -6.27 -4.21
CA VAL A 204 -20.77 -6.70 -3.34
C VAL A 204 -22.02 -7.01 -4.16
N HIS A 205 -22.34 -6.20 -5.18
CA HIS A 205 -23.46 -6.46 -6.09
C HIS A 205 -23.32 -7.82 -6.77
N TYR A 206 -22.16 -8.09 -7.38
CA TYR A 206 -21.90 -9.37 -8.06
C TYR A 206 -21.78 -10.56 -7.11
N GLY A 207 -21.33 -10.33 -5.87
CA GLY A 207 -21.31 -11.35 -4.82
C GLY A 207 -22.70 -11.88 -4.47
N LYS A 208 -23.76 -11.06 -4.55
CA LYS A 208 -25.15 -11.50 -4.29
C LYS A 208 -25.66 -12.51 -5.29
N THR A 209 -25.14 -12.49 -6.52
CA THR A 209 -25.52 -13.40 -7.61
C THR A 209 -24.46 -14.45 -7.90
N ASN A 210 -23.41 -14.54 -7.06
CA ASN A 210 -22.23 -15.41 -7.27
C ASN A 210 -21.61 -15.26 -8.66
N THR A 211 -21.63 -14.04 -9.21
CA THR A 211 -21.05 -13.76 -10.53
C THR A 211 -19.53 -13.68 -10.42
N PRO A 212 -18.75 -14.52 -11.14
CA PRO A 212 -17.30 -14.43 -11.11
C PRO A 212 -16.80 -13.10 -11.67
N LEU A 213 -15.72 -12.57 -11.11
CA LEU A 213 -15.13 -11.31 -11.56
C LEU A 213 -13.75 -11.50 -12.17
N ILE A 214 -13.41 -10.65 -13.13
CA ILE A 214 -12.10 -10.64 -13.79
C ILE A 214 -11.57 -9.21 -13.83
N VAL A 215 -10.26 -9.07 -13.65
CA VAL A 215 -9.51 -7.82 -13.81
C VAL A 215 -8.80 -7.85 -15.15
N PHE A 216 -8.88 -6.75 -15.91
CA PHE A 216 -8.05 -6.54 -17.09
C PHE A 216 -7.06 -5.40 -16.86
N ALA A 217 -5.84 -5.54 -17.35
CA ALA A 217 -4.80 -4.52 -17.26
C ALA A 217 -3.89 -4.51 -18.49
N GLY A 218 -3.15 -3.42 -18.69
CA GLY A 218 -2.09 -3.32 -19.69
C GLY A 218 -0.78 -3.98 -19.22
N LYS A 219 0.34 -3.33 -19.52
CA LYS A 219 1.71 -3.76 -19.19
C LYS A 219 2.08 -3.42 -17.75
N GLU A 220 3.04 -4.16 -17.22
CA GLU A 220 3.65 -3.94 -15.90
C GLU A 220 2.65 -3.92 -14.74
N TYR A 221 1.61 -4.74 -14.84
CA TYR A 221 0.56 -4.81 -13.82
C TYR A 221 1.14 -5.27 -12.47
N GLY A 222 0.92 -4.45 -11.45
CA GLY A 222 1.37 -4.70 -10.08
C GLY A 222 2.80 -4.23 -9.77
N THR A 223 3.32 -3.24 -10.49
CA THR A 223 4.67 -2.71 -10.20
C THR A 223 4.76 -2.00 -8.83
N GLY A 224 5.98 -1.91 -8.28
CA GLY A 224 6.27 -1.17 -7.05
C GLY A 224 6.35 -2.04 -5.79
N SER A 225 5.72 -1.58 -4.71
CA SER A 225 5.89 -2.16 -3.36
C SER A 225 5.36 -3.59 -3.28
N SER A 226 6.09 -4.49 -2.61
CA SER A 226 5.61 -5.84 -2.30
C SER A 226 4.49 -5.77 -1.25
N ARG A 227 3.24 -5.75 -1.72
CA ARG A 227 2.03 -5.71 -0.87
C ARG A 227 1.14 -6.90 -1.21
N ASP A 228 1.11 -7.89 -0.32
CA ASP A 228 0.25 -9.07 -0.44
C ASP A 228 -1.25 -8.73 -0.51
N TRP A 229 -1.66 -7.63 0.14
CA TRP A 229 -3.01 -7.09 0.09
C TRP A 229 -3.48 -6.71 -1.31
N ALA A 230 -2.57 -6.43 -2.26
CA ALA A 230 -2.94 -6.26 -3.66
C ALA A 230 -3.50 -7.55 -4.29
N ALA A 231 -3.08 -8.73 -3.82
CA ALA A 231 -3.64 -10.01 -4.25
C ALA A 231 -4.80 -10.45 -3.35
N LYS A 232 -4.66 -10.33 -2.01
CA LYS A 232 -5.71 -10.70 -1.05
C LYS A 232 -6.99 -9.89 -1.29
N GLY A 233 -6.85 -8.59 -1.52
CA GLY A 233 -7.95 -7.68 -1.85
C GLY A 233 -8.66 -8.11 -3.12
N THR A 234 -7.91 -8.33 -4.20
CA THR A 234 -8.42 -8.80 -5.50
C THR A 234 -9.22 -10.09 -5.34
N LYS A 235 -8.69 -11.09 -4.61
CA LYS A 235 -9.40 -12.33 -4.33
C LYS A 235 -10.67 -12.11 -3.51
N LEU A 236 -10.61 -11.30 -2.45
CA LEU A 236 -11.74 -11.04 -1.56
C LEU A 236 -12.84 -10.18 -2.19
N LEU A 237 -12.52 -9.39 -3.22
CA LEU A 237 -13.53 -8.76 -4.07
C LEU A 237 -14.27 -9.77 -4.97
N GLY A 238 -13.80 -11.01 -5.05
CA GLY A 238 -14.41 -12.07 -5.86
C GLY A 238 -13.76 -12.27 -7.22
N ALA A 239 -12.65 -11.60 -7.52
CA ALA A 239 -11.92 -11.82 -8.76
C ALA A 239 -11.33 -13.24 -8.79
N GLN A 240 -11.56 -13.93 -9.90
CA GLN A 240 -11.10 -15.30 -10.15
C GLN A 240 -9.96 -15.37 -11.16
N ALA A 241 -9.68 -14.27 -11.88
CA ALA A 241 -8.58 -14.17 -12.81
C ALA A 241 -8.16 -12.71 -13.00
N VAL A 242 -6.90 -12.52 -13.40
CA VAL A 242 -6.36 -11.27 -13.94
C VAL A 242 -5.80 -11.55 -15.32
N ILE A 243 -6.19 -10.74 -16.31
CA ILE A 243 -5.65 -10.78 -17.67
C ILE A 243 -4.88 -9.48 -17.89
N ALA A 244 -3.57 -9.58 -18.12
CA ALA A 244 -2.71 -8.44 -18.36
C ALA A 244 -1.71 -8.72 -19.47
N GLU A 245 -1.22 -7.68 -20.14
CA GLU A 245 -0.16 -7.83 -21.17
C GLU A 245 1.17 -8.27 -20.54
N SER A 246 1.48 -7.75 -19.35
CA SER A 246 2.61 -8.23 -18.55
C SER A 246 2.40 -7.95 -17.05
N PHE A 247 3.09 -8.74 -16.21
CA PHE A 247 3.01 -8.64 -14.75
C PHE A 247 4.38 -8.33 -14.16
N GLU A 248 4.40 -7.56 -13.07
CA GLU A 248 5.56 -7.53 -12.19
C GLU A 248 5.70 -8.87 -11.45
N ARG A 249 6.94 -9.33 -11.28
CA ARG A 249 7.30 -10.67 -10.79
C ARG A 249 6.69 -10.99 -9.42
N ILE A 250 6.84 -10.10 -8.44
CA ILE A 250 6.34 -10.31 -7.07
C ILE A 250 4.81 -10.28 -7.07
N HIS A 251 4.20 -9.34 -7.78
CA HIS A 251 2.75 -9.26 -7.83
C HIS A 251 2.11 -10.51 -8.44
N ARG A 252 2.67 -11.01 -9.55
CA ARG A 252 2.24 -12.29 -10.15
C ARG A 252 2.29 -13.44 -9.14
N SER A 253 3.40 -13.57 -8.40
CA SER A 253 3.55 -14.61 -7.37
C SER A 253 2.51 -14.47 -6.25
N ASN A 254 2.14 -13.25 -5.86
CA ASN A 254 1.11 -13.01 -4.85
C ASN A 254 -0.29 -13.41 -5.35
N LEU A 255 -0.62 -13.12 -6.61
CA LEU A 255 -1.90 -13.55 -7.22
C LEU A 255 -2.02 -15.08 -7.23
N VAL A 256 -0.97 -15.77 -7.71
CA VAL A 256 -0.89 -17.24 -7.69
C VAL A 256 -1.04 -17.79 -6.26
N GLY A 257 -0.35 -17.18 -5.29
CA GLY A 257 -0.43 -17.58 -3.88
C GLY A 257 -1.82 -17.41 -3.26
N MET A 258 -2.67 -16.55 -3.83
CA MET A 258 -4.06 -16.35 -3.42
C MET A 258 -5.07 -17.15 -4.26
N GLY A 259 -4.62 -17.91 -5.26
CA GLY A 259 -5.47 -18.65 -6.18
C GLY A 259 -6.36 -17.73 -7.04
N VAL A 260 -5.78 -16.62 -7.51
CA VAL A 260 -6.33 -15.73 -8.56
C VAL A 260 -5.64 -16.04 -9.88
#